data_AF-A0A2Z2NJI2-F1
#
_entry.id   AF-A0A2Z2NJI2-F1
#
_cell.length_a   1.000
_cell.length_b   1.000
_cell.length_c   1.000
_cell.angle_alpha   90.00
_cell.angle_beta   90.00
_cell.angle_gamma   90.00
#
_symmetry.space_group_name_H-M   'P 1'
#
loop_
_entity.id
_entity.type
_entity.pdbx_description
1 polymer ?
#
loop_
_entity_poly.entity_id
_entity_poly.type
_entity_poly.pdbx_seq_one_letter_code
_entity_poly.pdbx_strand_id
1 'polypeptide(L)'
;MPPDYYQLLHVMPDAPAPVIKASYRAMMQKLRHHPDLGGDPAQAQLLNEAVDVLCNPAKRARYDSDLKAFSLRAEQSAKQAAARERDENAARQAQKAPPRTSDSSASAGGRPNTHKPHKAPPPEPDKQDPEPEQESAPDPVVAQTNLPTRPHCLFCKATFSTNPRALQRYSSDDQCAQCTAPTALIEQLGSSTTEELRRIYRHEHDAALRLWTQWPMESHSEARLQDLSLAGCAIECGNALSPNTMVLIDTDALKAICEVRYCKPATGSTTFSIGLAFKTLKIKARPGSMFSAVA
;
A
#
# COMPACT_ATOMS: atom_id res chain seq x y z
N MET A 1 21.00 -20.00 -10.10
CA MET A 1 19.73 -19.33 -10.47
C MET A 1 20.11 -17.98 -11.07
N PRO A 2 19.53 -17.53 -12.19
CA PRO A 2 19.74 -16.16 -12.67
C PRO A 2 19.27 -15.15 -11.60
N PRO A 3 19.80 -13.91 -11.58
CA PRO A 3 19.28 -12.87 -10.71
C PRO A 3 17.81 -12.60 -11.04
N ASP A 4 16.98 -12.36 -10.03
CA ASP A 4 15.61 -11.92 -10.23
C ASP A 4 15.59 -10.40 -10.46
N TYR A 5 15.52 -10.00 -11.73
CA TYR A 5 15.51 -8.61 -12.16
C TYR A 5 14.20 -7.90 -11.82
N TYR A 6 13.09 -8.63 -11.63
CA TYR A 6 11.81 -8.07 -11.20
C TYR A 6 11.88 -7.73 -9.70
N GLN A 7 12.35 -8.66 -8.88
CA GLN A 7 12.56 -8.45 -7.45
C GLN A 7 13.64 -7.40 -7.17
N LEU A 8 14.75 -7.41 -7.92
CA LEU A 8 15.83 -6.42 -7.81
C LEU A 8 15.36 -5.00 -8.14
N LEU A 9 14.45 -4.85 -9.12
CA LEU A 9 13.88 -3.55 -9.46
C LEU A 9 12.59 -3.21 -8.67
N HIS A 10 12.17 -4.06 -7.73
CA HIS A 10 10.92 -3.93 -6.98
C HIS A 10 9.67 -3.70 -7.86
N VAL A 11 9.58 -4.44 -8.97
CA VAL A 11 8.46 -4.38 -9.93
C VAL A 11 7.90 -5.77 -10.20
N MET A 12 6.63 -5.85 -10.58
CA MET A 12 5.97 -7.11 -10.93
C MET A 12 6.39 -7.65 -12.31
N PRO A 13 6.29 -8.97 -12.58
CA PRO A 13 6.63 -9.56 -13.88
C PRO A 13 5.83 -9.06 -15.09
N ASP A 14 4.69 -8.41 -14.88
CA ASP A 14 3.86 -7.76 -15.89
C ASP A 14 4.18 -6.26 -16.08
N ALA A 15 5.01 -5.66 -15.23
CA ALA A 15 5.22 -4.22 -15.19
C ALA A 15 5.72 -3.66 -16.54
N PRO A 16 5.12 -2.59 -17.08
CA PRO A 16 5.51 -2.03 -18.38
C PRO A 16 6.81 -1.23 -18.27
N ALA A 17 7.53 -1.10 -19.41
CA ALA A 17 8.85 -0.45 -19.45
C ALA A 17 8.94 0.96 -18.81
N PRO A 18 7.90 1.83 -18.83
CA PRO A 18 7.93 3.10 -18.09
C PRO A 18 8.03 2.92 -16.56
N VAL A 19 7.36 1.91 -15.99
CA VAL A 19 7.41 1.61 -14.54
C VAL A 19 8.78 1.06 -14.15
N ILE A 20 9.34 0.17 -14.96
CA ILE A 20 10.71 -0.36 -14.81
C ILE A 20 11.74 0.79 -14.78
N LYS A 21 11.64 1.73 -15.74
CA LYS A 21 12.50 2.92 -15.80
C LYS A 21 12.29 3.89 -14.64
N ALA A 22 11.05 4.05 -14.16
CA ALA A 22 10.74 4.90 -13.01
C ALA A 22 11.33 4.33 -11.71
N SER A 23 11.22 3.02 -11.50
CA SER A 23 11.80 2.34 -10.34
C SER A 23 13.32 2.45 -10.33
N TYR A 24 13.98 2.13 -11.46
CA TYR A 24 15.43 2.30 -11.64
C TYR A 24 15.92 3.71 -11.28
N ARG A 25 15.26 4.75 -11.80
CA ARG A 25 15.57 6.15 -11.46
C ARG A 25 15.45 6.40 -9.96
N ALA A 26 14.41 5.87 -9.30
CA ALA A 26 14.23 6.00 -7.86
C ALA A 26 15.35 5.31 -7.06
N MET A 27 15.76 4.09 -7.41
CA MET A 27 16.87 3.41 -6.74
C MET A 27 18.21 4.15 -6.91
N MET A 28 18.58 4.50 -8.15
CA MET A 28 19.86 5.16 -8.42
C MET A 28 19.94 6.54 -7.76
N GLN A 29 18.88 7.36 -7.89
CA GLN A 29 18.92 8.78 -7.49
C GLN A 29 18.39 9.04 -6.07
N LYS A 30 17.26 8.42 -5.67
CA LYS A 30 16.62 8.70 -4.37
C LYS A 30 17.14 7.81 -3.25
N LEU A 31 17.38 6.52 -3.55
CA LEU A 31 17.95 5.56 -2.60
C LEU A 31 19.49 5.53 -2.65
N ARG A 32 20.11 6.36 -3.50
CA ARG A 32 21.56 6.57 -3.64
C ARG A 32 22.36 5.31 -4.01
N HIS A 33 21.77 4.38 -4.76
CA HIS A 33 22.51 3.24 -5.32
C HIS A 33 23.50 3.63 -6.43
N HIS A 34 23.53 4.88 -6.89
CA HIS A 34 24.57 5.38 -7.79
C HIS A 34 25.93 5.48 -7.06
N PRO A 35 27.06 5.03 -7.64
CA PRO A 35 28.37 5.06 -6.99
C PRO A 35 28.78 6.47 -6.53
N ASP A 36 28.59 7.49 -7.38
CA ASP A 36 28.87 8.91 -7.08
C ASP A 36 28.06 9.47 -5.89
N LEU A 37 27.00 8.76 -5.44
CA LEU A 37 26.16 9.13 -4.29
C LEU A 37 26.44 8.26 -3.04
N GLY A 38 27.46 7.41 -3.09
CA GLY A 38 27.84 6.47 -2.04
C GLY A 38 27.25 5.05 -2.17
N GLY A 39 26.68 4.71 -3.33
CA GLY A 39 26.14 3.38 -3.62
C GLY A 39 27.20 2.35 -3.99
N ASP A 40 26.85 1.06 -3.88
CA ASP A 40 27.70 -0.05 -4.35
C ASP A 40 27.71 -0.11 -5.89
N PRO A 41 28.89 -0.02 -6.55
CA PRO A 41 28.99 -0.15 -8.00
C PRO A 41 28.54 -1.52 -8.53
N ALA A 42 28.65 -2.61 -7.77
CA ALA A 42 28.18 -3.92 -8.20
C ALA A 42 26.64 -3.99 -8.24
N GLN A 43 25.97 -3.50 -7.19
CA GLN A 43 24.51 -3.30 -7.19
C GLN A 43 24.06 -2.36 -8.31
N ALA A 44 24.77 -1.25 -8.54
CA ALA A 44 24.48 -0.33 -9.65
C ALA A 44 24.57 -1.02 -11.02
N GLN A 45 25.57 -1.88 -11.23
CA GLN A 45 25.72 -2.65 -12.47
C GLN A 45 24.58 -3.65 -12.67
N LEU A 46 24.15 -4.36 -11.62
CA LEU A 46 23.00 -5.26 -11.68
C LEU A 46 21.68 -4.51 -11.96
N LEU A 47 21.50 -3.30 -11.40
CA LEU A 47 20.36 -2.44 -11.71
C LEU A 47 20.34 -1.99 -13.18
N ASN A 48 21.52 -1.71 -13.77
CA ASN A 48 21.64 -1.37 -15.19
C ASN A 48 21.27 -2.57 -16.09
N GLU A 49 21.79 -3.76 -15.78
CA GLU A 49 21.52 -5.01 -16.51
C GLU A 49 20.02 -5.37 -16.46
N ALA A 50 19.41 -5.30 -15.28
CA ALA A 50 17.98 -5.53 -15.10
C ALA A 50 17.11 -4.62 -15.98
N VAL A 51 17.47 -3.34 -16.12
CA VAL A 51 16.75 -2.40 -16.98
C VAL A 51 16.94 -2.69 -18.46
N ASP A 52 18.16 -2.99 -18.91
CA ASP A 52 18.45 -3.35 -20.30
C ASP A 52 17.70 -4.62 -20.74
N VAL A 53 17.65 -5.63 -19.87
CA VAL A 53 16.89 -6.86 -20.11
C VAL A 53 15.39 -6.60 -20.10
N LEU A 54 14.84 -5.98 -19.04
CA LEU A 54 13.39 -5.88 -18.85
C LEU A 54 12.70 -4.75 -19.65
N CYS A 55 13.45 -3.75 -20.15
CA CYS A 55 12.91 -2.74 -21.06
C CYS A 55 12.93 -3.14 -22.54
N ASN A 56 13.68 -4.18 -22.90
CA ASN A 56 13.75 -4.68 -24.28
C ASN A 56 12.84 -5.92 -24.42
N PRO A 57 11.74 -5.87 -25.21
CA PRO A 57 10.78 -6.98 -25.29
C PRO A 57 11.39 -8.33 -25.68
N ALA A 58 12.41 -8.34 -26.55
CA ALA A 58 13.05 -9.58 -26.98
C ALA A 58 14.00 -10.15 -25.90
N LYS A 59 14.73 -9.29 -25.18
CA LYS A 59 15.56 -9.74 -24.03
C LYS A 59 14.68 -10.24 -22.89
N ARG A 60 13.61 -9.51 -22.57
CA ARG A 60 12.62 -9.89 -21.55
C ARG A 60 11.93 -11.22 -21.86
N ALA A 61 11.40 -11.40 -23.07
CA ALA A 61 10.73 -12.65 -23.45
C ALA A 61 11.67 -13.87 -23.35
N ARG A 62 12.97 -13.70 -23.68
CA ARG A 62 13.98 -14.74 -23.47
C ARG A 62 14.23 -15.00 -21.97
N TYR A 63 14.44 -13.95 -21.18
CA TYR A 63 14.64 -14.04 -19.74
C TYR A 63 13.46 -14.72 -19.02
N ASP A 64 12.22 -14.37 -19.38
CA ASP A 64 11.00 -14.99 -18.84
C ASP A 64 10.88 -16.47 -19.23
N SER A 65 11.35 -16.84 -20.43
CA SER A 65 11.43 -18.24 -20.89
C SER A 65 12.48 -19.02 -20.11
N ASP A 66 13.66 -18.44 -19.90
CA ASP A 66 14.75 -19.05 -19.14
C ASP A 66 14.38 -19.21 -17.64
N LEU A 67 13.66 -18.25 -17.05
CA LEU A 67 13.06 -18.37 -15.71
C LEU A 67 12.04 -19.52 -15.62
N LYS A 68 11.10 -19.61 -16.57
CA LYS A 68 10.10 -20.70 -16.61
C LYS A 68 10.74 -22.07 -16.82
N ALA A 69 11.78 -22.16 -17.66
CA ALA A 69 12.54 -23.38 -17.85
C ALA A 69 13.30 -23.80 -16.57
N PHE A 70 13.78 -22.82 -15.78
CA PHE A 70 14.42 -23.08 -14.50
C PHE A 70 13.42 -23.54 -13.42
N SER A 71 12.26 -22.88 -13.27
CA SER A 71 11.25 -23.26 -12.28
C SER A 71 10.67 -24.65 -12.55
N LEU A 72 10.33 -24.97 -13.81
CA LEU A 72 9.84 -26.29 -14.18
C LEU A 72 10.85 -27.41 -13.87
N ARG A 73 12.15 -27.18 -14.09
CA ARG A 73 13.23 -28.13 -13.73
C ARG A 73 13.40 -28.28 -12.22
N ALA A 74 13.26 -27.19 -11.47
CA ALA A 74 13.29 -27.21 -10.00
C ALA A 74 12.10 -27.99 -9.43
N GLU A 75 10.89 -27.75 -9.93
CA GLU A 75 9.69 -28.51 -9.58
C GLU A 75 9.82 -30.00 -9.90
N GLN A 76 10.31 -30.35 -11.09
CA GLN A 76 10.52 -31.76 -11.48
C GLN A 76 11.52 -32.44 -10.55
N SER A 77 12.63 -31.78 -10.23
CA SER A 77 13.63 -32.27 -9.27
C SER A 77 13.03 -32.49 -7.88
N ALA A 78 12.25 -31.53 -7.37
CA ALA A 78 11.59 -31.63 -6.07
C ALA A 78 10.53 -32.75 -6.04
N LYS A 79 9.74 -32.90 -7.10
CA LYS A 79 8.75 -33.99 -7.25
C LYS A 79 9.42 -35.37 -7.30
N GLN A 80 10.58 -35.49 -7.94
CA GLN A 80 11.38 -36.72 -7.95
C GLN A 80 12.03 -37.03 -6.59
N ALA A 81 12.52 -36.02 -5.88
CA ALA A 81 13.06 -36.20 -4.52
C ALA A 81 11.97 -36.69 -3.55
N ALA A 82 10.82 -36.00 -3.52
CA ALA A 82 9.69 -36.36 -2.67
C ALA A 82 9.06 -37.72 -3.02
N ALA A 83 9.19 -38.20 -4.25
CA ALA A 83 8.82 -39.57 -4.62
C ALA A 83 9.80 -40.59 -3.99
N ARG A 84 11.11 -40.41 -4.19
CA ARG A 84 12.15 -41.29 -3.61
C ARG A 84 12.07 -41.37 -2.08
N GLU A 85 11.83 -40.24 -1.42
CA GLU A 85 11.65 -40.18 0.05
C GLU A 85 10.43 -40.98 0.52
N ARG A 86 9.32 -40.99 -0.26
CA ARG A 86 8.14 -41.81 0.05
C ARG A 86 8.43 -43.29 -0.14
N ASP A 87 9.05 -43.67 -1.25
CA ASP A 87 9.39 -45.06 -1.56
C ASP A 87 10.37 -45.63 -0.51
N GLU A 88 11.38 -44.85 -0.11
CA GLU A 88 12.35 -45.24 0.92
C GLU A 88 11.69 -45.32 2.31
N ASN A 89 10.83 -44.37 2.68
CA ASN A 89 10.12 -44.42 3.95
C ASN A 89 9.13 -45.59 4.02
N ALA A 90 8.43 -45.89 2.92
CA ALA A 90 7.55 -47.07 2.82
C ALA A 90 8.34 -48.37 2.98
N ALA A 91 9.51 -48.50 2.35
CA ALA A 91 10.40 -49.64 2.53
C ALA A 91 10.89 -49.77 3.99
N ARG A 92 11.32 -48.66 4.61
CA ARG A 92 11.72 -48.62 6.04
C ARG A 92 10.57 -48.97 6.99
N GLN A 93 9.33 -48.61 6.64
CA GLN A 93 8.15 -48.90 7.44
C GLN A 93 7.72 -50.38 7.30
N ALA A 94 7.80 -50.95 6.10
CA ALA A 94 7.57 -52.38 5.87
C ALA A 94 8.59 -53.25 6.63
N GLN A 95 9.87 -52.87 6.66
CA GLN A 95 10.92 -53.55 7.43
C GLN A 95 10.75 -53.45 8.97
N LYS A 96 9.90 -52.54 9.46
CA LYS A 96 9.58 -52.38 10.89
C LYS A 96 8.28 -53.06 11.33
N ALA A 97 7.54 -53.71 10.43
CA ALA A 97 6.31 -54.41 10.79
C ALA A 97 6.63 -55.73 11.53
N PRO A 98 6.16 -55.92 12.78
CA PRO A 98 6.29 -57.21 13.46
C PRO A 98 5.41 -58.27 12.78
N PRO A 99 5.77 -59.57 12.84
CA PRO A 99 4.91 -60.64 12.35
C PRO A 99 3.59 -60.65 13.12
N ARG A 100 2.46 -60.70 12.40
CA ARG A 100 1.12 -60.64 12.99
C ARG A 100 0.76 -61.96 13.67
N THR A 101 0.95 -62.05 14.98
CA THR A 101 0.25 -63.03 15.82
C THR A 101 -1.12 -62.46 16.19
N SER A 102 -2.19 -63.09 15.73
CA SER A 102 -3.56 -62.74 16.08
C SER A 102 -3.98 -63.40 17.38
N ASP A 103 -4.27 -62.61 18.42
CA ASP A 103 -5.24 -63.03 19.43
C ASP A 103 -5.93 -61.83 20.10
N SER A 104 -7.05 -62.09 20.80
CA SER A 104 -8.01 -61.06 21.25
C SER A 104 -8.19 -61.03 22.78
N SER A 105 -8.45 -59.85 23.38
CA SER A 105 -9.41 -59.64 24.49
C SER A 105 -9.38 -58.24 25.15
N ALA A 106 -10.57 -57.75 25.55
CA ALA A 106 -10.98 -57.04 26.78
C ALA A 106 -10.01 -56.21 27.67
N SER A 107 -10.44 -55.32 28.58
CA SER A 107 -11.64 -54.45 28.72
C SER A 107 -11.50 -53.55 29.98
N ALA A 108 -12.17 -52.38 29.99
CA ALA A 108 -12.66 -51.58 31.13
C ALA A 108 -11.80 -51.28 32.41
N GLY A 109 -11.69 -49.97 32.74
CA GLY A 109 -11.92 -49.45 34.11
C GLY A 109 -10.72 -48.91 34.93
N GLY A 110 -10.87 -47.74 35.58
CA GLY A 110 -9.97 -47.31 36.67
C GLY A 110 -9.73 -45.79 36.89
N ARG A 111 -10.42 -45.19 37.88
CA ARG A 111 -10.14 -43.91 38.62
C ARG A 111 -10.80 -44.07 40.02
N PRO A 112 -10.44 -43.36 41.13
CA PRO A 112 -10.14 -41.91 41.17
C PRO A 112 -9.18 -41.38 42.29
N ASN A 113 -9.15 -40.04 42.43
CA ASN A 113 -8.69 -39.22 43.59
C ASN A 113 -7.18 -39.15 43.90
N THR A 114 -6.66 -38.10 44.56
CA THR A 114 -7.27 -36.87 45.18
C THR A 114 -6.97 -35.59 44.32
N HIS A 115 -6.88 -34.31 44.73
CA HIS A 115 -6.93 -33.57 46.01
C HIS A 115 -7.37 -32.08 45.83
N LYS A 116 -7.23 -31.23 46.87
CA LYS A 116 -7.64 -29.78 46.98
C LYS A 116 -7.09 -29.22 48.34
N PRO A 117 -7.30 -27.95 48.76
CA PRO A 117 -7.63 -26.66 48.10
C PRO A 117 -6.59 -25.53 48.40
N HIS A 118 -6.68 -24.30 47.86
CA HIS A 118 -7.22 -23.05 48.48
C HIS A 118 -6.61 -21.83 47.74
N LYS A 119 -7.04 -20.55 47.84
CA LYS A 119 -8.33 -19.87 48.12
C LYS A 119 -8.12 -18.32 47.91
N ALA A 120 -9.01 -17.62 47.21
CA ALA A 120 -9.09 -16.13 47.17
C ALA A 120 -10.20 -15.61 48.14
N PRO A 121 -10.35 -14.30 48.47
CA PRO A 121 -10.97 -13.31 47.56
C PRO A 121 -10.49 -11.82 47.81
N PRO A 122 -11.28 -10.69 47.85
CA PRO A 122 -10.85 -9.34 47.34
C PRO A 122 -11.08 -8.21 48.42
N PRO A 123 -11.47 -6.92 48.15
CA PRO A 123 -11.46 -6.03 46.96
C PRO A 123 -10.83 -4.62 47.21
N GLU A 124 -11.05 -3.65 46.30
CA GLU A 124 -10.62 -2.22 46.32
C GLU A 124 -11.46 -1.32 47.28
N PRO A 125 -11.09 -0.04 47.55
CA PRO A 125 -11.53 1.06 46.65
C PRO A 125 -10.67 2.37 46.56
N ASP A 126 -10.81 3.09 45.42
CA ASP A 126 -10.97 4.56 45.24
C ASP A 126 -10.04 5.60 45.95
N LYS A 127 -9.37 6.50 45.17
CA LYS A 127 -9.57 7.99 45.20
C LYS A 127 -8.61 8.88 44.36
N GLN A 128 -9.24 9.74 43.54
CA GLN A 128 -9.01 11.19 43.31
C GLN A 128 -7.71 11.75 42.65
N ASP A 129 -7.94 12.74 41.78
CA ASP A 129 -6.98 13.64 41.11
C ASP A 129 -6.39 14.72 42.06
N PRO A 130 -5.36 15.51 41.64
CA PRO A 130 -5.68 16.79 40.99
C PRO A 130 -4.72 17.31 39.89
N GLU A 131 -5.28 18.13 39.00
CA GLU A 131 -4.64 19.24 38.25
C GLU A 131 -5.12 20.57 38.89
N PRO A 132 -4.64 21.78 38.49
CA PRO A 132 -3.44 22.14 37.72
C PRO A 132 -2.60 23.25 38.42
N GLU A 133 -1.46 23.64 37.83
CA GLU A 133 -0.88 24.99 38.05
C GLU A 133 -0.45 25.64 36.73
N GLN A 134 -0.40 26.98 36.73
CA GLN A 134 -0.27 27.84 35.55
C GLN A 134 1.07 28.59 35.59
N GLU A 135 1.70 28.82 34.44
CA GLU A 135 2.67 29.91 34.32
C GLU A 135 2.57 30.59 32.94
N SER A 136 2.97 31.87 32.89
CA SER A 136 2.43 32.86 31.95
C SER A 136 3.42 33.35 30.89
N ALA A 137 2.88 33.96 29.83
CA ALA A 137 3.66 34.49 28.71
C ALA A 137 4.16 35.93 28.96
N PRO A 138 5.22 36.35 28.24
CA PRO A 138 5.43 37.75 27.89
C PRO A 138 5.39 37.99 26.35
N ASP A 139 4.61 38.98 25.93
CA ASP A 139 4.62 39.56 24.57
C ASP A 139 5.73 40.65 24.44
N PRO A 140 5.90 41.35 23.30
CA PRO A 140 6.39 40.77 22.05
C PRO A 140 7.56 41.58 21.46
N VAL A 141 8.52 40.92 20.81
CA VAL A 141 9.55 41.61 20.00
C VAL A 141 9.32 41.35 18.51
N VAL A 142 9.10 42.41 17.75
CA VAL A 142 8.79 42.35 16.32
C VAL A 142 10.03 41.96 15.51
N ALA A 143 10.15 40.67 15.17
CA ALA A 143 11.13 40.15 14.23
C ALA A 143 10.42 39.39 13.10
N GLN A 144 10.56 39.89 11.86
CA GLN A 144 9.99 39.26 10.67
C GLN A 144 10.71 37.93 10.39
N THR A 145 10.15 36.84 10.90
CA THR A 145 10.73 35.50 10.81
C THR A 145 9.95 34.66 9.80
N ASN A 146 10.65 34.13 8.80
CA ASN A 146 10.13 33.05 7.94
C ASN A 146 10.10 31.75 8.76
N LEU A 147 9.15 31.66 9.69
CA LEU A 147 8.89 30.45 10.46
C LEU A 147 8.45 29.34 9.50
N PRO A 148 8.96 28.10 9.63
CA PRO A 148 8.46 26.98 8.84
C PRO A 148 6.97 26.79 9.13
N THR A 149 6.15 26.81 8.08
CA THR A 149 4.70 26.65 8.18
C THR A 149 4.38 25.30 8.82
N ARG A 150 3.65 25.31 9.95
CA ARG A 150 3.22 24.07 10.60
C ARG A 150 2.41 23.25 9.58
N PRO A 151 2.70 21.94 9.42
CA PRO A 151 1.99 21.12 8.44
C PRO A 151 0.50 21.10 8.79
N HIS A 152 -0.33 21.34 7.79
CA HIS A 152 -1.78 21.44 7.93
C HIS A 152 -2.49 20.53 6.94
N CYS A 153 -3.73 20.17 7.23
CA CYS A 153 -4.59 19.47 6.29
C CYS A 153 -4.78 20.32 5.02
N LEU A 154 -4.68 19.71 3.83
CA LEU A 154 -4.94 20.43 2.58
C LEU A 154 -6.42 20.81 2.41
N PHE A 155 -7.33 20.06 3.05
CA PHE A 155 -8.77 20.29 3.04
C PHE A 155 -9.19 21.26 4.16
N CYS A 156 -9.41 20.78 5.39
CA CYS A 156 -9.94 21.60 6.51
C CYS A 156 -8.95 22.59 7.16
N LYS A 157 -7.69 22.66 6.69
CA LYS A 157 -6.61 23.52 7.21
C LYS A 157 -6.21 23.31 8.69
N ALA A 158 -6.75 22.32 9.39
CA ALA A 158 -6.30 21.93 10.72
C ALA A 158 -4.78 21.68 10.76
N THR A 159 -4.08 22.28 11.72
CA THR A 159 -2.63 22.08 11.91
C THR A 159 -2.34 20.83 12.72
N PHE A 160 -1.21 20.18 12.45
CA PHE A 160 -0.78 18.97 13.16
C PHE A 160 0.44 19.25 14.03
N SER A 161 0.50 18.62 15.21
CA SER A 161 1.70 18.65 16.05
C SER A 161 2.78 17.76 15.44
N THR A 162 3.91 18.35 15.03
CA THR A 162 5.06 17.63 14.49
C THR A 162 5.83 16.93 15.60
N ASN A 163 5.32 15.79 16.07
CA ASN A 163 6.10 14.91 16.93
C ASN A 163 7.29 14.34 16.11
N PRO A 164 8.56 14.61 16.48
CA PRO A 164 9.70 14.20 15.67
C PRO A 164 9.87 12.67 15.55
N ARG A 165 9.22 11.87 16.42
CA ARG A 165 9.14 10.41 16.27
C ARG A 165 8.20 9.95 15.14
N ALA A 166 7.31 10.81 14.64
CA ALA A 166 6.41 10.48 13.52
C ALA A 166 7.10 10.46 12.14
N LEU A 167 8.42 10.71 12.08
CA LEU A 167 9.24 10.39 10.90
C LEU A 167 9.46 8.87 10.73
N GLN A 168 9.12 8.06 11.73
CA GLN A 168 9.01 6.62 11.61
C GLN A 168 7.83 6.27 10.68
N ARG A 169 8.13 5.81 9.46
CA ARG A 169 7.21 5.72 8.31
C ARG A 169 6.18 4.56 8.38
N TYR A 170 5.69 4.25 9.59
CA TYR A 170 4.74 3.17 9.88
C TYR A 170 3.87 3.53 11.11
N SER A 171 2.97 4.51 10.95
CA SER A 171 1.83 4.73 11.85
C SER A 171 0.53 4.43 11.08
N SER A 172 -0.44 3.77 11.68
CA SER A 172 -1.64 3.25 10.99
C SER A 172 -2.60 4.33 10.47
N ASP A 173 -2.50 5.54 11.00
CA ASP A 173 -3.53 6.58 10.89
C ASP A 173 -3.04 7.86 10.23
N ASP A 174 -2.68 7.72 8.95
CA ASP A 174 -2.49 8.82 7.98
C ASP A 174 -3.80 9.57 7.67
N GLN A 175 -4.51 10.06 8.70
CA GLN A 175 -5.81 10.70 8.60
C GLN A 175 -5.87 11.96 9.47
N CYS A 176 -6.52 13.01 8.96
CA CYS A 176 -6.72 14.26 9.71
C CYS A 176 -7.75 14.05 10.84
N ALA A 177 -7.37 14.33 12.08
CA ALA A 177 -8.23 14.18 13.26
C ALA A 177 -9.54 14.99 13.23
N GLN A 178 -9.63 16.07 12.44
CA GLN A 178 -10.89 16.82 12.27
C GLN A 178 -11.76 16.32 11.12
N CYS A 179 -11.21 16.17 9.91
CA CYS A 179 -12.01 15.89 8.71
C CYS A 179 -11.90 14.45 8.17
N THR A 180 -11.12 13.56 8.82
CA THR A 180 -10.82 12.19 8.36
C THR A 180 -10.18 12.08 6.97
N ALA A 181 -9.83 13.20 6.33
CA ALA A 181 -9.16 13.21 5.04
C ALA A 181 -7.72 12.69 5.17
N PRO A 182 -7.20 11.92 4.19
CA PRO A 182 -5.86 11.36 4.29
C PRO A 182 -4.77 12.45 4.28
N THR A 183 -3.72 12.24 5.06
CA THR A 183 -2.60 13.20 5.22
C THR A 183 -1.36 12.83 4.42
N ALA A 184 -1.20 11.57 4.02
CA ALA A 184 -0.06 11.10 3.23
C ALA A 184 -0.04 11.72 1.81
N LEU A 185 1.03 12.45 1.48
CA LEU A 185 1.21 13.16 0.21
C LEU A 185 1.70 12.25 -0.93
N ILE A 186 1.03 12.34 -2.08
CA ILE A 186 1.32 11.54 -3.28
C ILE A 186 2.61 11.99 -4.00
N GLU A 187 3.08 13.20 -3.73
CA GLU A 187 4.30 13.73 -4.36
C GLU A 187 5.56 12.90 -3.99
N GLN A 188 5.49 12.08 -2.93
CA GLN A 188 6.53 11.08 -2.62
C GLN A 188 6.53 9.87 -3.58
N LEU A 189 5.41 9.55 -4.23
CA LEU A 189 5.25 8.40 -5.15
C LEU A 189 5.90 8.62 -6.54
N GLY A 190 6.26 9.85 -6.89
CA GLY A 190 7.41 10.09 -7.77
C GLY A 190 7.24 11.03 -8.97
N SER A 191 8.17 11.98 -9.08
CA SER A 191 8.37 12.88 -10.21
C SER A 191 8.94 12.18 -11.45
N SER A 192 8.15 11.28 -12.07
CA SER A 192 8.26 11.02 -13.51
C SER A 192 7.04 11.62 -14.17
N THR A 193 7.26 12.59 -15.08
CA THR A 193 6.33 13.05 -16.13
C THR A 193 4.87 12.64 -15.93
N THR A 194 4.17 13.33 -15.00
CA THR A 194 2.84 12.92 -14.53
C THR A 194 1.78 12.83 -15.63
N GLU A 195 2.01 13.43 -16.79
CA GLU A 195 1.15 13.36 -17.97
C GLU A 195 1.29 12.07 -18.79
N GLU A 196 2.45 11.39 -18.75
CA GLU A 196 2.66 10.11 -19.44
C GLU A 196 2.00 8.98 -18.64
N LEU A 197 2.22 8.94 -17.33
CA LEU A 197 1.60 7.95 -16.44
C LEU A 197 0.05 8.07 -16.42
N ARG A 198 -0.51 9.28 -16.59
CA ARG A 198 -1.97 9.51 -16.74
C ARG A 198 -2.58 8.89 -18.00
N ARG A 199 -1.78 8.57 -19.03
CA ARG A 199 -2.26 7.95 -20.29
C ARG A 199 -2.11 6.43 -20.33
N ILE A 200 -1.23 5.88 -19.49
CA ILE A 200 -0.88 4.45 -19.48
C ILE A 200 -1.90 3.61 -18.71
N TYR A 201 -2.65 4.22 -17.78
CA TYR A 201 -3.53 3.48 -16.87
C TYR A 201 -4.77 4.31 -16.50
N ARG A 202 -5.81 4.17 -17.32
CA ARG A 202 -7.16 4.69 -17.08
C ARG A 202 -8.13 3.52 -17.20
N HIS A 203 -8.63 3.04 -16.08
CA HIS A 203 -9.80 2.15 -16.10
C HIS A 203 -11.06 2.99 -16.10
N GLU A 204 -12.00 2.66 -16.99
CA GLU A 204 -13.39 3.06 -16.84
C GLU A 204 -13.91 2.42 -15.55
N HIS A 205 -14.35 3.26 -14.60
CA HIS A 205 -14.68 2.82 -13.25
C HIS A 205 -15.95 3.49 -12.77
N ASP A 206 -17.09 3.09 -13.34
CA ASP A 206 -18.41 3.53 -12.89
C ASP A 206 -18.64 3.13 -11.43
N ALA A 207 -18.60 4.11 -10.54
CA ALA A 207 -18.89 3.96 -9.11
C ALA A 207 -19.42 5.26 -8.52
N ALA A 208 -20.37 5.18 -7.59
CA ALA A 208 -20.82 6.34 -6.83
C ALA A 208 -19.72 6.84 -5.88
N LEU A 209 -19.60 8.17 -5.74
CA LEU A 209 -18.67 8.82 -4.82
C LEU A 209 -19.35 9.98 -4.08
N ARG A 210 -18.90 10.22 -2.86
CA ARG A 210 -19.28 11.40 -2.06
C ARG A 210 -18.24 12.49 -2.25
N LEU A 211 -18.69 13.69 -2.62
CA LEU A 211 -17.87 14.86 -2.89
C LEU A 211 -18.17 15.97 -1.89
N TRP A 212 -17.14 16.45 -1.19
CA TRP A 212 -17.19 17.67 -0.39
C TRP A 212 -16.28 18.73 -0.99
N THR A 213 -16.84 19.92 -1.22
CA THR A 213 -16.15 21.09 -1.79
C THR A 213 -15.65 22.07 -0.72
N GLN A 214 -16.12 21.94 0.51
CA GLN A 214 -15.83 22.83 1.63
C GLN A 214 -15.84 22.08 2.97
N TRP A 215 -15.31 22.73 4.00
CA TRP A 215 -15.38 22.32 5.41
C TRP A 215 -16.20 23.36 6.17
N PRO A 216 -17.11 22.99 7.10
CA PRO A 216 -17.41 21.64 7.60
C PRO A 216 -18.08 20.68 6.60
N MET A 217 -18.03 19.38 6.89
CA MET A 217 -18.58 18.30 6.03
C MET A 217 -20.10 18.08 6.20
N GLU A 218 -20.88 19.15 6.41
CA GLU A 218 -22.32 19.10 6.71
C GLU A 218 -23.17 18.53 5.55
N SER A 219 -22.76 18.81 4.31
CA SER A 219 -23.41 18.29 3.11
C SER A 219 -22.37 17.81 2.09
N HIS A 220 -22.75 16.82 1.29
CA HIS A 220 -21.96 16.32 0.16
C HIS A 220 -22.82 16.28 -1.11
N SER A 221 -22.18 16.44 -2.26
CA SER A 221 -22.79 16.07 -3.54
C SER A 221 -22.52 14.58 -3.80
N GLU A 222 -23.50 13.88 -4.36
CA GLU A 222 -23.23 12.62 -5.04
C GLU A 222 -22.67 12.90 -6.44
N ALA A 223 -21.69 12.10 -6.83
CA ALA A 223 -21.06 12.14 -8.15
C ALA A 223 -20.72 10.71 -8.60
N ARG A 224 -20.43 10.54 -9.89
CA ARG A 224 -20.02 9.27 -10.49
C ARG A 224 -18.54 9.32 -10.85
N LEU A 225 -17.77 8.32 -10.44
CA LEU A 225 -16.41 8.11 -10.93
C LEU A 225 -16.51 7.65 -12.40
N GLN A 226 -15.67 8.21 -13.28
CA GLN A 226 -15.69 7.91 -14.71
C GLN A 226 -14.37 7.24 -15.14
N ASP A 227 -13.24 7.87 -14.86
CA ASP A 227 -11.92 7.23 -15.02
C ASP A 227 -11.08 7.32 -13.75
N LEU A 228 -10.23 6.31 -13.52
CA LEU A 228 -9.30 6.28 -12.39
C LEU A 228 -7.87 5.96 -12.85
N SER A 229 -6.91 6.73 -12.33
CA SER A 229 -5.46 6.56 -12.55
C SER A 229 -4.66 6.78 -11.26
N LEU A 230 -3.35 6.48 -11.28
CA LEU A 230 -2.47 6.69 -10.13
C LEU A 230 -2.29 8.16 -9.72
N ALA A 231 -2.57 9.12 -10.61
CA ALA A 231 -2.32 10.56 -10.40
C ALA A 231 -3.61 11.39 -10.24
N GLY A 232 -4.79 10.76 -10.31
CA GLY A 232 -6.07 11.46 -10.36
C GLY A 232 -7.17 10.62 -10.99
N CYS A 233 -8.37 11.20 -11.07
CA CYS A 233 -9.56 10.62 -11.68
C CYS A 233 -10.32 11.66 -12.52
N ALA A 234 -11.23 11.21 -13.37
CA ALA A 234 -12.34 12.05 -13.82
C ALA A 234 -13.62 11.62 -13.10
N ILE A 235 -14.43 12.62 -12.73
CA ILE A 235 -15.75 12.42 -12.12
C ILE A 235 -16.81 13.15 -12.93
N GLU A 236 -18.05 12.71 -12.79
CA GLU A 236 -19.24 13.38 -13.32
C GLU A 236 -20.12 13.85 -12.16
N CYS A 237 -20.49 15.13 -12.15
CA CYS A 237 -21.22 15.77 -11.07
C CYS A 237 -22.33 16.69 -11.63
N GLY A 238 -23.45 16.84 -10.93
CA GLY A 238 -24.48 17.83 -11.30
C GLY A 238 -24.04 19.29 -11.12
N ASN A 239 -22.98 19.53 -10.33
CA ASN A 239 -22.49 20.87 -9.99
C ASN A 239 -21.14 21.15 -10.66
N ALA A 240 -21.00 22.34 -11.26
CA ALA A 240 -19.72 22.82 -11.78
C ALA A 240 -18.75 23.18 -10.64
N LEU A 241 -17.46 22.90 -10.82
CA LEU A 241 -16.41 23.23 -9.86
C LEU A 241 -15.32 24.12 -10.48
N SER A 242 -14.86 25.11 -9.72
CA SER A 242 -13.77 26.00 -10.14
C SER A 242 -12.42 25.26 -10.22
N PRO A 243 -11.58 25.52 -11.22
CA PRO A 243 -10.19 25.04 -11.26
C PRO A 243 -9.39 25.49 -10.03
N ASN A 244 -8.44 24.66 -9.62
CA ASN A 244 -7.60 24.78 -8.42
C ASN A 244 -8.36 24.71 -7.07
N THR A 245 -9.68 24.49 -7.06
CA THR A 245 -10.41 24.20 -5.81
C THR A 245 -9.93 22.87 -5.22
N MET A 246 -9.75 22.87 -3.90
CA MET A 246 -9.40 21.66 -3.12
C MET A 246 -10.68 20.97 -2.65
N VAL A 247 -10.87 19.71 -3.03
CA VAL A 247 -12.04 18.89 -2.69
C VAL A 247 -11.64 17.61 -1.97
N LEU A 248 -12.56 17.05 -1.19
CA LEU A 248 -12.44 15.70 -0.63
C LEU A 248 -13.39 14.77 -1.39
N ILE A 249 -12.88 13.63 -1.84
CA ILE A 249 -13.70 12.52 -2.35
C ILE A 249 -13.58 11.30 -1.46
N ASP A 250 -14.67 10.56 -1.31
CA ASP A 250 -14.73 9.31 -0.56
C ASP A 250 -15.60 8.28 -1.30
N THR A 251 -15.04 7.09 -1.54
CA THR A 251 -15.69 5.91 -2.13
C THR A 251 -15.43 4.68 -1.29
N ASP A 252 -16.03 3.54 -1.63
CA ASP A 252 -15.68 2.25 -1.00
C ASP A 252 -14.24 1.81 -1.34
N ALA A 253 -13.71 2.28 -2.49
CA ALA A 253 -12.41 1.89 -3.00
C ALA A 253 -11.25 2.79 -2.52
N LEU A 254 -11.49 4.10 -2.35
CA LEU A 254 -10.47 5.07 -1.95
C LEU A 254 -11.06 6.26 -1.18
N LYS A 255 -10.20 7.01 -0.50
CA LYS A 255 -10.46 8.37 -0.02
C LYS A 255 -9.30 9.27 -0.45
N ALA A 256 -9.57 10.48 -0.92
CA ALA A 256 -8.51 11.36 -1.44
C ALA A 256 -8.83 12.86 -1.31
N ILE A 257 -7.83 13.67 -0.97
CA ILE A 257 -7.89 15.13 -1.19
C ILE A 257 -7.40 15.40 -2.60
N CYS A 258 -8.19 16.13 -3.38
CA CYS A 258 -7.94 16.41 -4.79
C CYS A 258 -7.90 17.91 -5.10
N GLU A 259 -7.18 18.27 -6.16
CA GLU A 259 -7.18 19.59 -6.80
C GLU A 259 -7.98 19.49 -8.12
N VAL A 260 -8.97 20.36 -8.33
CA VAL A 260 -9.72 20.42 -9.58
C VAL A 260 -8.83 20.94 -10.71
N ARG A 261 -8.56 20.12 -11.72
CA ARG A 261 -7.71 20.47 -12.88
C ARG A 261 -8.51 21.05 -14.05
N TYR A 262 -9.73 20.57 -14.26
CA TYR A 262 -10.68 21.13 -15.21
C TYR A 262 -12.11 20.78 -14.80
N CYS A 263 -13.06 21.59 -15.26
CA CYS A 263 -14.49 21.30 -15.24
C CYS A 263 -15.05 21.67 -16.62
N LYS A 264 -15.85 20.78 -17.23
CA LYS A 264 -16.47 20.96 -18.55
C LYS A 264 -17.90 20.40 -18.53
N PRO A 265 -18.87 20.99 -19.23
CA PRO A 265 -20.18 20.35 -19.38
C PRO A 265 -20.03 19.01 -20.11
N ALA A 266 -20.78 18.00 -19.69
CA ALA A 266 -20.81 16.70 -20.35
C ALA A 266 -21.70 16.76 -21.61
N THR A 267 -21.21 16.20 -22.72
CA THR A 267 -21.90 16.30 -24.02
C THR A 267 -23.26 15.60 -23.99
N GLY A 268 -24.35 16.36 -24.08
CA GLY A 268 -25.72 15.84 -24.07
C GLY A 268 -26.34 15.62 -22.69
N SER A 269 -25.73 16.13 -21.62
CA SER A 269 -26.23 16.02 -20.24
C SER A 269 -26.28 17.39 -19.54
N THR A 270 -26.99 17.47 -18.42
CA THR A 270 -26.97 18.60 -17.47
C THR A 270 -25.81 18.53 -16.48
N THR A 271 -24.98 17.48 -16.55
CA THR A 271 -23.83 17.22 -15.67
C THR A 271 -22.53 17.84 -16.20
N PHE A 272 -21.51 17.87 -15.34
CA PHE A 272 -20.17 18.34 -15.62
C PHE A 272 -19.17 17.20 -15.46
N SER A 273 -18.29 17.01 -16.45
CA SER A 273 -17.09 16.19 -16.37
C SER A 273 -15.94 16.99 -15.76
N ILE A 274 -15.36 16.47 -14.69
CA ILE A 274 -14.41 17.18 -13.83
C ILE A 274 -13.16 16.32 -13.64
N GLY A 275 -12.01 16.84 -14.05
CA GLY A 275 -10.72 16.20 -13.82
C GLY A 275 -10.16 16.58 -12.46
N LEU A 276 -9.87 15.59 -11.62
CA LEU A 276 -9.32 15.74 -10.28
C LEU A 276 -7.89 15.18 -10.23
N ALA A 277 -6.91 15.99 -9.82
CA ALA A 277 -5.56 15.50 -9.51
C ALA A 277 -5.46 15.19 -8.02
N PHE A 278 -4.96 14.00 -7.67
CA PHE A 278 -4.82 13.64 -6.26
C PHE A 278 -3.63 14.37 -5.60
N LYS A 279 -3.81 14.84 -4.37
CA LYS A 279 -2.74 15.35 -3.49
C LYS A 279 -2.43 14.40 -2.35
N THR A 280 -3.46 13.83 -1.74
CA THR A 280 -3.37 12.73 -0.76
C THR A 280 -4.35 11.63 -1.14
N LEU A 281 -3.99 10.37 -0.90
CA LEU A 281 -4.77 9.19 -1.28
C LEU A 281 -4.59 8.09 -0.24
N LYS A 282 -5.70 7.54 0.26
CA LYS A 282 -5.75 6.29 1.03
C LYS A 282 -6.61 5.30 0.26
N ILE A 283 -5.99 4.26 -0.27
CA ILE A 283 -6.69 3.13 -0.89
C ILE A 283 -7.33 2.30 0.23
N LYS A 284 -8.62 1.99 0.07
CA LYS A 284 -9.41 1.12 0.96
C LYS A 284 -9.63 -0.27 0.37
N ALA A 285 -9.69 -0.36 -0.96
CA ALA A 285 -9.97 -1.61 -1.65
C ALA A 285 -8.86 -2.64 -1.42
N ARG A 286 -9.18 -3.92 -1.63
CA ARG A 286 -8.19 -5.00 -1.55
C ARG A 286 -7.13 -4.82 -2.64
N PRO A 287 -5.83 -5.10 -2.37
CA PRO A 287 -4.81 -5.11 -3.41
C PRO A 287 -5.25 -5.92 -4.64
N GLY A 288 -5.09 -5.34 -5.83
CA GLY A 288 -5.52 -5.92 -7.11
C GLY A 288 -6.99 -5.69 -7.52
N SER A 289 -7.83 -5.04 -6.71
CA SER A 289 -9.26 -4.86 -7.04
C SER A 289 -9.65 -3.56 -7.76
N MET A 290 -8.77 -2.55 -7.81
CA MET A 290 -9.02 -1.25 -8.49
C MET A 290 -8.25 -1.07 -9.80
N PHE A 291 -7.24 -1.91 -10.01
CA PHE A 291 -6.19 -1.73 -11.02
C PHE A 291 -5.88 -3.12 -11.58
N SER A 292 -6.44 -3.43 -12.75
CA SER A 292 -6.34 -4.73 -13.40
C SER A 292 -5.43 -4.62 -14.62
N ALA A 293 -4.43 -5.48 -14.75
CA ALA A 293 -3.57 -5.51 -15.94
C ALA A 293 -4.26 -6.13 -17.19
N VAL A 294 -5.57 -6.32 -17.15
CA VAL A 294 -6.38 -6.90 -18.24
C VAL A 294 -7.06 -5.80 -19.05
N ALA A 295 -6.85 -5.84 -20.36
CA ALA A 295 -7.63 -5.22 -21.41
C ALA A 295 -7.96 -6.30 -22.46
#